data_AF-A0A9R1QTF0-F1
#
_entry.id   AF-A0A9R1QTF0-F1
#
_cell.length_a   1.000
_cell.length_b   1.000
_cell.length_c   1.000
_cell.angle_alpha   90.00
_cell.angle_beta   90.00
_cell.angle_gamma   90.00
#
_symmetry.space_group_name_H-M   'P 1'
#
loop_
_entity.id
_entity.type
_entity.pdbx_description
1 polymer ?
#
loop_
_entity_poly.entity_id
_entity_poly.type
_entity_poly.pdbx_seq_one_letter_code
_entity_poly.pdbx_strand_id
1 'polypeptide(L)'
;MGILDGRHGEGEVEEDVEKYAEQLLVLAHAYRVPWLKLWCQEAIGSRLTPGTVVDVLQLADLCDAPQLHLRCMRLLAKEFRAVERTEAWRFLRDNDPWQELDVLRQLHDADMVRTEALSR
;
A
#
# COMPACT_ATOMS: atom_id res chain seq x y z
N MET A 1 -44.78 -18.16 2.95
CA MET A 1 -43.66 -18.50 2.04
C MET A 1 -43.03 -17.19 1.58
N GLY A 2 -42.17 -16.61 2.40
CA GLY A 2 -41.43 -15.39 2.08
C GLY A 2 -40.07 -15.56 2.72
N ILE A 3 -39.11 -16.01 1.91
CA ILE A 3 -37.72 -16.17 2.33
C ILE A 3 -37.21 -14.76 2.57
N LEU A 4 -36.94 -14.45 3.84
CA LEU A 4 -36.29 -13.22 4.25
C LEU A 4 -34.88 -13.26 3.67
N ASP A 5 -34.57 -12.32 2.78
CA ASP A 5 -33.28 -12.19 2.14
C ASP A 5 -32.24 -11.79 3.20
N GLY A 6 -31.57 -12.81 3.77
CA GLY A 6 -30.52 -12.65 4.78
C GLY A 6 -29.19 -12.12 4.25
N ARG A 7 -29.13 -11.66 2.99
CA ARG A 7 -27.89 -11.20 2.34
C ARG A 7 -27.59 -9.71 2.48
N HIS A 8 -28.48 -8.93 3.11
CA HIS A 8 -28.32 -7.47 3.17
C HIS A 8 -27.30 -6.97 4.19
N GLY A 9 -26.86 -7.80 5.15
CA GLY A 9 -25.94 -7.39 6.22
C GLY A 9 -24.47 -7.76 6.01
N GLU A 10 -24.16 -8.74 5.16
CA GLU A 10 -22.77 -9.21 4.98
C GLU A 10 -21.96 -8.26 4.06
N GLY A 11 -22.62 -7.67 3.06
CA GLY A 11 -21.98 -6.72 2.14
C GLY A 11 -21.65 -5.36 2.77
N GLU A 12 -22.49 -4.86 3.70
CA GLU A 12 -22.24 -3.59 4.39
C GLU A 12 -21.03 -3.68 5.33
N VAL A 13 -20.87 -4.81 6.02
CA VAL A 13 -19.73 -5.04 6.92
C VAL A 13 -18.43 -5.16 6.12
N GLU A 14 -18.45 -5.80 4.96
CA GLU A 14 -17.27 -5.92 4.11
C GLU A 14 -16.84 -4.55 3.55
N GLU A 15 -17.79 -3.70 3.13
CA GLU A 15 -17.53 -2.33 2.69
C GLU A 15 -16.97 -1.43 3.81
N ASP A 16 -17.51 -1.54 5.03
CA ASP A 16 -17.00 -0.79 6.19
C ASP A 16 -15.59 -1.26 6.58
N VAL A 17 -15.35 -2.57 6.62
CA VAL A 17 -14.03 -3.14 6.93
C VAL A 17 -13.00 -2.70 5.88
N GLU A 18 -13.42 -2.61 4.62
CA GLU A 18 -12.63 -2.06 3.54
C GLU A 18 -12.28 -0.58 3.76
N LYS A 19 -13.24 0.23 4.21
CA LYS A 19 -13.03 1.66 4.48
C LYS A 19 -12.04 1.90 5.62
N TYR A 20 -12.02 1.02 6.62
CA TYR A 20 -11.13 1.13 7.78
C TYR A 20 -9.88 0.25 7.68
N ALA A 21 -9.53 -0.22 6.48
CA ALA A 21 -8.45 -1.18 6.29
C ALA A 21 -7.09 -0.66 6.82
N GLU A 22 -6.82 0.64 6.74
CA GLU A 22 -5.60 1.27 7.25
C GLU A 22 -5.51 1.20 8.77
N GLN A 23 -6.58 1.60 9.47
CA GLN A 23 -6.65 1.52 10.93
C GLN A 23 -6.60 0.06 11.39
N LEU A 24 -7.26 -0.83 10.65
CA LEU A 24 -7.27 -2.25 10.94
C LEU A 24 -5.89 -2.89 10.74
N LEU A 25 -5.10 -2.43 9.77
CA LEU A 25 -3.72 -2.88 9.58
C LEU A 25 -2.86 -2.54 10.81
N VAL A 26 -2.98 -1.32 11.33
CA VAL A 26 -2.26 -0.89 12.54
C VAL A 26 -2.65 -1.76 13.74
N LEU A 27 -3.95 -1.98 13.95
CA LEU A 27 -4.44 -2.84 15.02
C LEU A 27 -4.00 -4.29 14.84
N ALA A 28 -4.07 -4.83 13.63
CA ALA A 28 -3.64 -6.19 13.33
C ALA A 28 -2.14 -6.38 13.59
N HIS A 29 -1.32 -5.37 13.29
CA HIS A 29 0.10 -5.38 13.64
C HIS A 29 0.31 -5.33 15.16
N ALA A 30 -0.32 -4.37 15.85
CA ALA A 30 -0.19 -4.19 17.30
C ALA A 30 -0.63 -5.42 18.12
N TYR A 31 -1.75 -6.04 17.73
CA TYR A 31 -2.27 -7.27 18.34
C TYR A 31 -1.69 -8.55 17.74
N ARG A 32 -0.75 -8.44 16.78
CA ARG A 32 -0.03 -9.56 16.16
C ARG A 32 -0.96 -10.61 15.55
N VAL A 33 -1.97 -10.16 14.82
CA VAL A 33 -2.95 -11.02 14.11
C VAL A 33 -2.52 -11.15 12.64
N PRO A 34 -1.78 -12.19 12.23
CA PRO A 34 -1.06 -12.19 10.96
C PRO A 34 -1.97 -12.32 9.74
N TRP A 35 -3.02 -13.13 9.84
CA TRP A 35 -3.97 -13.35 8.75
C TRP A 35 -4.74 -12.06 8.43
N LEU A 36 -5.14 -11.30 9.45
CA LEU A 36 -5.85 -10.03 9.31
C LEU A 36 -4.92 -8.98 8.71
N LYS A 37 -3.67 -8.91 9.19
CA LYS A 37 -2.65 -8.04 8.63
C LYS A 37 -2.43 -8.32 7.13
N LEU A 38 -2.42 -9.58 6.72
CA LEU A 38 -2.28 -9.95 5.31
C LEU A 38 -3.51 -9.51 4.51
N TRP A 39 -4.71 -9.74 5.03
CA TRP A 39 -5.94 -9.32 4.38
C TRP A 39 -6.00 -7.79 4.18
N CYS A 40 -5.63 -7.01 5.21
CA CYS A 40 -5.56 -5.55 5.09
C CYS A 40 -4.54 -5.09 4.04
N GLN A 41 -3.39 -5.76 3.91
CA GLN A 41 -2.41 -5.48 2.86
C GLN A 41 -2.98 -5.73 1.45
N GLU A 42 -3.89 -6.68 1.30
CA GLU A 42 -4.62 -6.92 0.04
C GLU A 42 -5.63 -5.81 -0.23
N ALA A 43 -6.49 -5.52 0.74
CA ALA A 43 -7.56 -4.53 0.61
C ALA A 43 -7.03 -3.10 0.37
N ILE A 44 -5.95 -2.71 1.04
CA ILE A 44 -5.30 -1.41 0.79
C ILE A 44 -4.59 -1.45 -0.57
N GLY A 45 -3.88 -2.54 -0.85
CA GLY A 45 -3.10 -2.71 -2.06
C GLY A 45 -3.91 -2.66 -3.36
N SER A 46 -5.17 -3.11 -3.33
CA SER A 46 -6.08 -3.09 -4.49
C SER A 46 -6.57 -1.70 -4.88
N ARG A 47 -6.51 -0.73 -3.96
CA ARG A 47 -7.01 0.65 -4.12
C ARG A 47 -5.88 1.69 -4.13
N LEU A 48 -4.64 1.24 -4.27
CA LEU A 48 -3.46 2.11 -4.36
C LEU A 48 -3.56 3.04 -5.57
N THR A 49 -3.32 4.33 -5.33
CA THR A 49 -3.26 5.35 -6.37
C THR A 49 -1.96 6.15 -6.26
N PRO A 50 -1.51 6.85 -7.32
CA PRO A 50 -0.35 7.74 -7.20
C PRO A 50 -0.49 8.80 -6.12
N GLY A 51 -1.72 9.23 -5.81
CA GLY A 51 -1.99 10.22 -4.76
C GLY A 51 -1.83 9.69 -3.34
N THR A 52 -2.07 8.38 -3.13
CA THR A 52 -2.07 7.75 -1.81
C THR A 52 -0.84 6.88 -1.54
N VAL A 53 -0.06 6.55 -2.58
CA VAL A 53 1.04 5.57 -2.46
C VAL A 53 2.11 5.97 -1.44
N VAL A 54 2.39 7.26 -1.27
CA VAL A 54 3.41 7.73 -0.33
C VAL A 54 2.97 7.50 1.12
N ASP A 55 1.73 7.89 1.45
CA ASP A 55 1.16 7.70 2.78
C ASP A 55 1.01 6.21 3.11
N VAL A 56 0.57 5.41 2.12
CA VAL A 56 0.43 3.95 2.28
C VAL A 56 1.79 3.26 2.40
N LEU A 57 2.83 3.76 1.72
CA LEU A 57 4.20 3.25 1.87
C LEU A 57 4.68 3.47 3.31
N GLN A 58 4.51 4.68 3.83
CA GLN A 58 4.84 4.98 5.23
C GLN A 58 4.08 4.09 6.22
N LEU A 59 2.77 3.88 5.97
CA LEU A 59 1.98 2.95 6.77
C LEU A 59 2.52 1.52 6.70
N ALA A 60 2.95 1.07 5.52
CA ALA A 60 3.50 -0.26 5.33
C ALA A 60 4.81 -0.47 6.09
N ASP A 61 5.69 0.54 6.07
CA ASP A 61 6.94 0.55 6.82
C ASP A 61 6.68 0.52 8.34
N LEU A 62 5.78 1.38 8.84
CA LEU A 62 5.42 1.44 10.26
C LEU A 62 4.79 0.15 10.79
N CYS A 63 4.08 -0.58 9.93
CA CYS A 63 3.39 -1.81 10.31
C CYS A 63 4.18 -3.08 9.97
N ASP A 64 5.44 -3.02 9.51
CA ASP A 64 6.19 -4.17 9.00
C ASP A 64 5.40 -5.00 7.95
N ALA A 65 4.82 -4.34 6.95
CA ALA A 65 3.89 -4.92 5.99
C ALA A 65 4.55 -5.12 4.60
N PRO A 66 5.40 -6.15 4.40
CA PRO A 66 6.26 -6.25 3.23
C PRO A 66 5.51 -6.46 1.91
N GLN A 67 4.32 -7.09 1.92
CA GLN A 67 3.57 -7.28 0.67
C GLN A 67 2.96 -5.96 0.20
N LEU A 68 2.47 -5.15 1.13
CA LEU A 68 1.98 -3.81 0.82
C LEU A 68 3.11 -2.87 0.40
N HIS A 69 4.26 -2.94 1.08
CA HIS A 69 5.48 -2.23 0.67
C HIS A 69 5.84 -2.52 -0.78
N LEU A 70 5.92 -3.80 -1.14
CA LEU A 70 6.24 -4.22 -2.50
C LEU A 70 5.22 -3.70 -3.53
N ARG A 71 3.93 -3.67 -3.19
CA ARG A 71 2.90 -3.10 -4.06
C ARG A 71 3.09 -1.60 -4.26
N CYS A 72 3.40 -0.86 -3.20
CA CYS A 72 3.70 0.57 -3.27
C CYS A 72 4.91 0.83 -4.18
N MET A 73 6.00 0.08 -3.98
CA MET A 73 7.21 0.18 -4.80
C MET A 73 6.96 -0.16 -6.28
N ARG A 74 6.09 -1.12 -6.56
CA ARG A 74 5.68 -1.43 -7.95
C ARG A 74 4.91 -0.29 -8.60
N LEU A 75 4.00 0.35 -7.88
CA LEU A 75 3.26 1.51 -8.39
C LEU A 75 4.20 2.70 -8.60
N LEU A 76 5.07 2.99 -7.62
CA LEU A 76 6.13 3.99 -7.74
C LEU A 76 7.00 3.75 -8.97
N ALA A 77 7.46 2.52 -9.22
CA ALA A 77 8.26 2.20 -10.39
C ALA A 77 7.52 2.42 -11.71
N LYS A 78 6.21 2.17 -11.75
CA LYS A 78 5.40 2.30 -12.96
C LYS A 78 4.98 3.75 -13.24
N GLU A 79 4.64 4.50 -12.20
CA GLU A 79 3.96 5.79 -12.29
C GLU A 79 4.68 6.90 -11.52
N PHE A 80 6.01 6.80 -11.36
CA PHE A 80 6.82 7.73 -10.58
C PHE A 80 6.56 9.20 -10.92
N ARG A 81 6.42 9.53 -12.21
CA ARG A 81 6.12 10.90 -12.68
C ARG A 81 4.77 11.44 -12.22
N ALA A 82 3.80 10.58 -11.95
CA ALA A 82 2.54 10.99 -11.35
C ALA A 82 2.72 11.24 -9.85
N VAL A 83 3.43 10.34 -9.16
CA VAL A 83 3.70 10.43 -7.72
C VAL A 83 4.56 11.66 -7.38
N GLU A 84 5.60 11.93 -8.16
CA GLU A 84 6.52 13.07 -8.00
C GLU A 84 5.79 14.44 -7.98
N ARG A 85 4.63 14.53 -8.63
CA ARG A 85 3.81 15.75 -8.69
C ARG A 85 2.84 15.90 -7.52
N THR A 86 2.69 14.87 -6.69
CA THR A 86 1.77 14.88 -5.54
C THR A 86 2.28 15.76 -4.42
N GLU A 87 1.36 16.25 -3.60
CA GLU A 87 1.70 16.95 -2.36
C GLU A 87 2.39 16.01 -1.36
N ALA A 88 1.94 14.76 -1.26
CA ALA A 88 2.54 13.76 -0.37
C ALA A 88 4.02 13.51 -0.68
N TRP A 89 4.41 13.37 -1.96
CA TRP A 89 5.82 13.23 -2.33
C TRP A 89 6.65 14.47 -2.00
N ARG A 90 6.07 15.66 -2.21
CA ARG A 90 6.74 16.93 -1.87
C ARG A 90 6.96 17.04 -0.36
N PHE A 91 5.93 16.72 0.42
CA PHE A 91 6.01 16.70 1.87
C PHE A 91 7.06 15.70 2.37
N LEU A 92 7.10 14.50 1.77
CA LEU A 92 8.12 13.49 2.07
C LEU A 92 9.53 14.07 1.85
N ARG A 93 9.80 14.63 0.67
CA ARG A 93 11.10 15.21 0.36
C ARG A 93 11.50 16.33 1.32
N ASP A 94 10.55 17.19 1.69
CA ASP A 94 10.84 18.36 2.52
C ASP A 94 11.06 17.99 4.01
N ASN A 95 10.52 16.86 4.48
CA ASN A 95 10.55 16.46 5.90
C ASN A 95 11.40 15.22 6.19
N ASP A 96 11.56 14.30 5.23
CA ASP A 96 12.38 13.09 5.35
C ASP A 96 13.16 12.78 4.05
N PRO A 97 14.28 13.49 3.81
CA PRO A 97 15.13 13.27 2.65
C PRO A 97 15.76 11.87 2.59
N TRP A 98 15.91 11.20 3.74
CA TRP A 98 16.50 9.85 3.79
C TRP A 98 15.51 8.81 3.29
N GLN A 99 14.23 8.93 3.66
CA GLN A 99 13.19 8.08 3.12
C GLN A 99 13.02 8.30 1.61
N GLU A 100 13.07 9.55 1.12
CA GLU A 100 13.09 9.81 -0.33
C GLU A 100 14.26 9.08 -1.02
N LEU A 101 15.48 9.24 -0.48
CA LEU A 101 16.67 8.63 -1.05
C LEU A 101 16.58 7.10 -1.08
N ASP A 102 16.02 6.50 -0.03
CA ASP A 102 15.83 5.06 0.04
C ASP A 102 14.85 4.56 -1.04
N VAL A 103 13.73 5.25 -1.23
CA VAL A 103 12.78 4.95 -2.31
C VAL A 103 13.45 5.06 -3.67
N LEU A 104 14.18 6.16 -3.93
CA LEU A 104 14.88 6.37 -5.20
C LEU A 104 15.93 5.30 -5.47
N ARG A 105 16.68 4.89 -4.44
CA ARG A 105 17.66 3.80 -4.52
C ARG A 105 16.99 2.49 -4.87
N GLN A 106 15.93 2.11 -4.17
CA GLN A 106 15.19 0.87 -4.45
C GLN A 106 14.60 0.87 -5.87
N LEU A 107 14.12 2.02 -6.37
CA LEU A 107 13.64 2.16 -7.74
C LEU A 107 14.76 1.97 -8.77
N HIS A 108 15.93 2.57 -8.53
CA HIS A 108 17.11 2.39 -9.39
C HIS A 108 17.56 0.93 -9.41
N ASP A 109 17.73 0.31 -8.24
CA ASP A 109 18.14 -1.09 -8.12
C ASP A 109 17.17 -2.02 -8.86
N ALA A 110 15.85 -1.76 -8.74
CA ALA A 110 14.83 -2.52 -9.45
C ALA A 110 14.86 -2.31 -10.97
N ASP A 111 15.28 -1.15 -11.47
CA ASP A 111 15.44 -0.90 -12.91
C ASP A 111 16.68 -1.59 -13.48
N MET A 112 17.79 -1.57 -12.74
CA MET A 112 19.02 -2.29 -13.10
C MET A 112 18.78 -3.80 -13.23
N VAL A 113 18.07 -4.41 -12.28
CA VAL A 113 17.71 -5.85 -12.36
C VAL A 113 16.86 -6.17 -13.59
N ARG A 114 15.94 -5.27 -13.98
CA ARG A 114 15.09 -5.46 -15.17
C ARG A 114 15.90 -5.38 -16.46
N THR A 115 16.79 -4.40 -16.58
CA THR A 115 17.63 -4.24 -17.77
C THR A 115 18.59 -5.41 -17.95
N GLU A 116 19.18 -5.91 -16.86
CA GLU A 116 20.02 -7.11 -16.88
C GLU A 116 19.23 -8.36 -17.31
N ALA A 117 18.01 -8.54 -16.80
CA ALA A 117 17.15 -9.68 -17.16
C ALA A 117 16.73 -9.66 -18.64
N LEU A 118 16.56 -8.48 -19.24
CA LEU A 118 16.23 -8.31 -20.67
C LEU A 118 17.45 -8.51 -21.59
N SER A 119 18.66 -8.44 -21.04
CA SER A 119 19.92 -8.63 -21.78
C SER A 119 20.40 -10.09 -21.85
N ARG A 120 19.67 -11.02 -21.22
CA ARG A 120 19.93 -12.47 -21.21
C ARG A 120 18.87 -13.20 -22.03
#